data_AF-C7NTT1-F1
#
_entry.id   AF-C7NTT1-F1
#
_cell.length_a   1.000
_cell.length_b   1.000
_cell.length_c   1.000
_cell.angle_alpha   90.00
_cell.angle_beta   90.00
_cell.angle_gamma   90.00
#
_symmetry.space_group_name_H-M   'P 1'
#
loop_
_entity.id
_entity.type
_entity.pdbx_description
1 polymer ?
#
loop_
_entity_poly.entity_id
_entity_poly.type
_entity_poly.pdbx_seq_one_letter_code
_entity_poly.pdbx_strand_id
1 'polypeptide(L)'
;MTANADGRPEAIDQPRGRDSREWEVFVRETVEDPLRHVGSVTADEKATAREQAESLFGDVVTVWLCPGSAVARYPDPELLPGERV
;
A
#
# COMPACT_ATOMS: atom_id res chain seq x y z
N MET A 1 -9.71 7.91 -20.92
CA MET A 1 -9.58 9.25 -20.33
C MET A 1 -10.96 9.86 -20.33
N THR A 2 -11.71 9.60 -19.27
CA THR A 2 -12.92 10.33 -18.91
C THR A 2 -12.60 10.96 -17.56
N ALA A 3 -13.13 12.16 -17.32
CA ALA A 3 -12.92 12.95 -16.14
C ALA A 3 -14.30 13.41 -15.67
N ASN A 4 -14.63 13.19 -14.41
CA ASN A 4 -15.83 13.78 -13.79
C ASN A 4 -15.62 15.29 -13.59
N ALA A 5 -16.71 16.05 -13.70
CA ALA A 5 -16.75 17.49 -13.90
C ALA A 5 -16.22 18.38 -12.73
N ASP A 6 -15.63 17.81 -11.67
CA ASP A 6 -15.15 18.55 -10.48
C ASP A 6 -13.65 18.36 -10.18
N GLY A 7 -12.85 17.84 -11.11
CA GLY A 7 -11.38 17.81 -10.99
C GLY A 7 -10.83 16.92 -9.86
N ARG A 8 -11.68 16.24 -9.09
CA ARG A 8 -11.26 15.16 -8.19
C ARG A 8 -10.93 13.93 -9.05
N PRO A 9 -9.78 13.26 -8.81
CA PRO A 9 -9.50 11.98 -9.45
C PRO A 9 -10.69 11.07 -9.15
N GLU A 10 -11.34 10.57 -10.21
CA GLU A 10 -12.45 9.64 -10.10
C GLU A 10 -12.01 8.50 -9.18
N ALA A 11 -12.81 8.23 -8.14
CA ALA A 11 -12.62 7.01 -7.38
C ALA A 11 -12.69 5.85 -8.38
N ILE A 12 -11.55 5.18 -8.55
CA ILE A 12 -11.44 4.08 -9.50
C ILE A 12 -12.29 2.95 -8.93
N ASP A 13 -13.57 2.91 -9.32
CA ASP A 13 -14.51 1.82 -9.05
C ASP A 13 -14.27 0.67 -10.03
N GLN A 14 -12.99 0.30 -10.19
CA GLN A 14 -12.67 -1.02 -10.70
C GLN A 14 -12.89 -1.97 -9.52
N PRO A 15 -13.54 -3.15 -9.73
CA PRO A 15 -13.50 -4.18 -8.72
C PRO A 15 -12.03 -4.40 -8.42
N ARG A 16 -11.58 -4.08 -7.20
CA ARG A 16 -10.25 -4.46 -6.73
C ARG A 16 -10.23 -5.97 -6.86
N GLY A 17 -9.61 -6.45 -7.94
CA GLY A 17 -9.75 -7.82 -8.37
C GLY A 17 -9.46 -8.70 -7.17
N ARG A 18 -10.41 -9.57 -6.83
CA ARG A 18 -10.26 -10.57 -5.77
C ARG A 18 -9.02 -11.47 -5.99
N ASP A 19 -8.41 -11.39 -7.17
CA ASP A 19 -7.27 -12.16 -7.62
C ASP A 19 -5.93 -11.39 -7.61
N SER A 20 -5.92 -10.06 -7.61
CA SER A 20 -4.67 -9.28 -7.54
C SER A 20 -4.24 -9.14 -6.08
N ARG A 21 -3.04 -9.65 -5.77
CA ARG A 21 -2.56 -9.73 -4.39
C ARG A 21 -2.17 -8.34 -3.90
N GLU A 22 -2.74 -7.93 -2.77
CA GLU A 22 -2.22 -6.77 -2.03
C GLU A 22 -0.93 -7.18 -1.32
N TRP A 23 0.04 -6.26 -1.31
CA TRP A 23 1.32 -6.40 -0.63
C TRP A 23 1.51 -5.24 0.32
N GLU A 24 1.68 -5.51 1.61
CA GLU A 24 2.12 -4.51 2.57
C GLU A 24 3.59 -4.17 2.32
N VAL A 25 3.88 -2.87 2.29
CA VAL A 25 5.21 -2.32 2.03
C VAL A 25 5.77 -1.75 3.31
N PHE A 26 7.00 -2.13 3.62
CA PHE A 26 7.75 -1.56 4.72
C PHE A 26 9.08 -1.04 4.19
N VAL A 27 9.50 0.13 4.66
CA VAL A 27 10.76 0.74 4.25
C VAL A 27 11.60 1.10 5.44
N ARG A 28 12.89 1.26 5.17
CA ARG A 28 13.87 1.83 6.10
C ARG A 28 14.74 2.81 5.34
N GLU A 29 14.77 4.06 5.79
CA GLU A 29 15.46 5.17 5.12
C GLU A 29 16.97 5.16 5.41
N THR A 30 17.37 4.97 6.67
CA THR A 30 18.77 4.78 7.06
C THR A 30 18.99 3.44 7.76
N VAL A 31 20.25 2.97 7.87
CA VAL A 31 20.56 1.68 8.53
C VAL A 31 20.09 1.63 9.99
N GLU A 32 20.05 2.78 10.67
CA GLU A 32 19.68 2.91 12.08
C GLU A 32 18.17 3.03 12.30
N ASP A 33 17.40 3.37 11.25
CA ASP A 33 15.96 3.55 11.37
C ASP A 33 15.21 2.20 11.53
N PRO A 34 14.11 2.18 12.29
CA PRO A 34 13.22 1.03 12.31
C PRO A 34 12.53 0.86 10.95
N LEU A 35 12.15 -0.38 10.65
CA LEU A 35 11.33 -0.68 9.49
C LEU A 35 9.91 -0.11 9.71
N ARG A 36 9.41 0.72 8.79
CA ARG A 36 8.12 1.40 8.90
C ARG A 36 7.17 0.95 7.81
N HIS A 37 5.95 0.61 8.19
CA HIS A 37 4.86 0.35 7.24
C HIS A 37 4.47 1.66 6.54
N VAL A 38 4.46 1.66 5.20
CA VAL A 38 4.19 2.85 4.38
C VAL A 38 2.96 2.71 3.49
N GLY A 39 2.22 1.61 3.67
CA GLY A 39 1.00 1.32 2.92
C GLY A 39 1.12 0.03 2.13
N SER A 40 0.33 -0.05 1.06
CA SER A 40 0.18 -1.27 0.26
C SER A 40 0.27 -0.98 -1.23
N VAL A 41 0.74 -1.97 -1.99
CA VAL A 41 0.69 -1.98 -3.46
C VAL A 41 -0.08 -3.20 -3.96
N THR A 42 -0.68 -3.11 -5.13
CA THR A 42 -1.44 -4.20 -5.76
C THR A 42 -0.66 -4.77 -6.92
N ALA A 43 -0.31 -6.05 -6.85
CA ALA A 43 0.39 -6.74 -7.93
C ALA A 43 0.18 -8.25 -7.85
N ASP A 44 0.10 -8.90 -9.00
CA ASP A 44 -0.10 -10.36 -9.07
C ASP A 44 1.14 -11.13 -8.57
N GLU A 45 2.33 -10.57 -8.81
CA GLU A 45 3.62 -11.18 -8.47
C GLU A 45 4.48 -10.30 -7.57
N LYS A 46 5.33 -10.95 -6.75
CA LYS A 46 6.27 -10.27 -5.84
C LYS A 46 7.25 -9.36 -6.58
N ALA A 47 7.69 -9.74 -7.79
CA ALA A 47 8.64 -8.96 -8.56
C ALA A 47 8.05 -7.61 -8.96
N THR A 48 6.83 -7.62 -9.51
CA THR A 48 6.08 -6.40 -9.85
C THR A 48 5.76 -5.56 -8.62
N ALA A 49 5.39 -6.18 -7.49
CA ALA A 49 5.18 -5.46 -6.24
C ALA A 49 6.45 -4.73 -5.78
N ARG A 50 7.62 -5.36 -5.94
CA ARG A 50 8.92 -4.78 -5.60
C ARG A 50 9.28 -3.61 -6.51
N GLU A 51 9.12 -3.77 -7.82
CA GLU A 51 9.37 -2.68 -8.78
C GLU A 51 8.47 -1.47 -8.51
N GLN A 52 7.19 -1.70 -8.21
CA GLN A 52 6.27 -0.63 -7.82
C GLN A 52 6.70 0.06 -6.52
N ALA A 53 7.07 -0.71 -5.49
CA ALA A 53 7.53 -0.15 -4.21
C ALA A 53 8.84 0.64 -4.37
N GLU A 54 9.82 0.12 -5.11
CA GLU A 54 11.09 0.80 -5.39
C GLU A 54 10.87 2.10 -6.20
N SER A 55 9.91 2.11 -7.14
CA SER A 55 9.54 3.32 -7.90
C SER A 55 8.89 4.40 -7.02
N LEU A 56 8.11 3.99 -6.02
CA LEU A 56 7.47 4.91 -5.08
C LEU A 56 8.44 5.44 -4.02
N PHE A 57 9.46 4.68 -3.65
CA PHE A 57 10.39 4.98 -2.57
C PHE A 57 11.85 4.88 -3.06
N GLY A 58 12.37 5.96 -3.64
CA GLY A 58 13.69 5.99 -4.28
C GLY A 58 14.89 6.12 -3.31
N ASP A 59 14.71 6.76 -2.16
CA ASP A 59 15.80 7.06 -1.20
C ASP A 59 15.70 6.20 0.08
N VAL A 60 15.56 4.89 -0.08
CA VAL A 60 15.47 3.95 1.05
C VAL A 60 16.60 2.92 1.02
N VAL A 61 17.15 2.61 2.19
CA VAL A 61 18.18 1.58 2.35
C VAL A 61 17.63 0.18 2.18
N THR A 62 16.35 -0.04 2.49
CA THR A 62 15.73 -1.37 2.34
C THR A 62 14.22 -1.27 2.14
N VAL A 63 13.67 -2.15 1.29
CA VAL A 63 12.23 -2.38 1.10
C VAL A 63 11.89 -3.83 1.45
N TRP A 64 10.90 -4.04 2.32
CA TRP A 64 10.33 -5.35 2.63
C TRP A 64 8.89 -5.42 2.12
N LEU A 65 8.50 -6.61 1.68
CA LEU A 65 7.15 -6.90 1.19
C LEU A 65 6.56 -8.08 1.93
N CYS A 66 5.30 -7.95 2.33
CA CYS A 66 4.50 -9.04 2.91
C CYS A 66 3.19 -9.17 2.12
N PRO A 67 2.76 -10.37 1.71
CA PRO A 67 1.41 -10.54 1.18
C PRO A 67 0.38 -10.04 2.20
N GLY A 68 -0.58 -9.22 1.77
CA GLY A 68 -1.63 -8.69 2.65
C GLY A 68 -2.45 -9.79 3.32
N SER A 69 -2.62 -10.93 2.64
CA SER A 69 -3.27 -12.12 3.20
C SER A 69 -2.51 -12.77 4.37
N ALA A 70 -1.22 -12.48 4.54
CA ALA A 70 -0.41 -12.94 5.67
C ALA A 70 -0.43 -11.96 6.86
N VAL A 71 -1.10 -10.81 6.74
CA VAL A 71 -1.16 -9.77 7.77
C VAL A 71 -2.49 -9.83 8.49
N ALA A 72 -2.46 -10.18 9.78
CA ALA A 72 -3.61 -10.06 10.67
C ALA A 72 -3.73 -8.61 11.15
N ARG A 73 -4.86 -7.96 10.85
CA ARG A 73 -5.15 -6.59 11.30
C ARG A 73 -6.16 -6.64 12.45
N TYR A 74 -5.84 -5.94 13.53
CA TYR A 74 -6.72 -5.78 14.70
C TYR A 74 -7.04 -4.29 14.84
N PRO A 75 -8.11 -3.79 14.19
CA PRO A 75 -8.53 -2.41 14.38
C PRO A 75 -9.06 -2.22 15.80
N ASP A 76 -8.93 -1.00 16.33
CA ASP A 76 -9.67 -0.61 17.52
C ASP A 76 -11.18 -0.66 17.18
N PRO A 77 -11.98 -1.47 17.89
CA PRO A 77 -13.41 -1.57 17.60
C PRO A 77 -14.18 -0.27 17.84
N GLU A 78 -13.62 0.67 18.62
CA GLU A 78 -14.24 1.96 18.90
C GLU A 78 -13.93 3.02 17.83
N LEU A 79 -12.91 2.80 16.99
CA LEU A 79 -12.57 3.71 15.89
C LEU A 79 -13.37 3.39 14.64
N LEU A 80 -14.22 4.34 14.21
CA LEU A 80 -14.87 4.23 12.91
C LEU A 80 -13.88 4.55 11.77
N PRO A 81 -14.01 3.90 10.59
CA PRO A 81 -13.20 4.24 9.44
C PRO A 81 -13.28 5.74 9.11
N GLY A 82 -12.15 6.44 9.18
CA GLY A 82 -12.07 7.88 8.89
C GLY A 82 -12.10 8.80 10.12
N GLU A 83 -12.26 8.25 11.32
CA GLU A 83 -12.11 8.99 12.57
C GLU A 83 -10.62 9.25 12.86
N ARG A 84 -10.26 10.52 13.09
CA ARG A 84 -8.88 10.91 13.46
C ARG A 84 -8.87 11.21 14.95
N VAL A 85 -8.09 10.44 15.69
CA VAL A 85 -7.78 10.68 17.11
C VAL A 85 -6.90 11.90 17.27
#